data_AF-A0A935HZZ2-F1
#
_entry.id   AF-A0A935HZZ2-F1
#
_cell.length_a   1.000
_cell.length_b   1.000
_cell.length_c   1.000
_cell.angle_alpha   90.00
_cell.angle_beta   90.00
_cell.angle_gamma   90.00
#
_symmetry.space_group_name_H-M   'P 1'
#
loop_
_entity.id
_entity.type
_entity.pdbx_description
1 polymer ?
#
loop_
_entity_poly.entity_id
_entity_poly.type
_entity_poly.pdbx_seq_one_letter_code
_entity_poly.pdbx_strand_id
1 'polypeptide(L)' 'MHRCCDRGGYSEGESGEIKITFNTQGREGHQEKQVHVFSNDTDNPDKVLTFSCDIVNGE' A
#
# COMPACT_ATOMS: atom_id res chain seq x y z
N MET A 1 -0.94 11.45 -1.54
CA MET A 1 -1.04 10.12 -2.17
C MET A 1 0.26 9.86 -2.93
N HIS A 2 1.05 8.86 -2.50
CA HIS A 2 2.25 8.46 -3.23
C HIS A 2 1.80 7.52 -4.35
N ARG A 3 1.98 7.92 -5.61
CA ARG A 3 1.48 7.18 -6.77
C ARG A 3 2.55 6.21 -7.24
N CYS A 4 2.55 4.99 -6.69
CA CYS A 4 3.44 3.91 -7.14
C CYS A 4 2.89 3.28 -8.42
N CYS A 5 3.03 3.93 -9.57
CA CYS A 5 2.79 3.28 -10.87
C CYS A 5 4.12 2.72 -11.37
N ASP A 6 4.54 1.58 -10.84
CA ASP A 6 5.87 0.99 -11.13
C ASP A 6 5.87 0.11 -12.40
N ARG A 7 4.71 -0.18 -13.01
CA ARG A 7 4.62 -0.99 -14.24
C ARG A 7 3.47 -0.60 -15.16
N GLY A 8 3.67 -0.80 -16.47
CA GLY A 8 2.60 -0.87 -17.46
C GLY A 8 1.65 -2.03 -17.17
N GLY A 9 0.42 -1.96 -17.67
CA GLY A 9 -0.68 -2.86 -17.28
C GLY A 9 -0.36 -4.36 -17.31
N TYR A 10 -1.06 -5.11 -16.47
CA TYR A 10 -0.89 -6.56 -16.35
C TYR A 10 -1.66 -7.32 -17.43
N SER A 11 -1.06 -8.37 -17.96
CA SER A 11 -1.74 -9.33 -18.84
C SER A 11 -2.56 -10.34 -18.03
N GLU A 12 -3.46 -11.08 -18.68
CA GLU A 12 -4.23 -12.15 -18.04
C GLU A 12 -3.31 -13.20 -17.39
N GLY A 13 -3.54 -13.48 -16.11
CA GLY A 13 -2.74 -14.42 -15.33
C GLY A 13 -1.38 -13.89 -14.84
N GLU A 14 -1.00 -12.66 -15.19
CA GLU A 14 0.23 -12.05 -14.70
C GLU A 14 0.10 -11.66 -13.21
N SER A 15 1.20 -11.81 -12.47
CA SER A 15 1.30 -11.37 -11.08
C SER A 15 2.38 -10.32 -10.93
N GLY A 16 2.17 -9.39 -10.00
CA GLY A 16 3.09 -8.31 -9.69
C GLY A 16 3.20 -8.06 -8.20
N GLU A 17 4.14 -7.20 -7.84
CA GLU A 17 4.38 -6.78 -6.47
C GLU A 17 4.17 -5.27 -6.36
N ILE A 18 3.49 -4.84 -5.28
CA ILE A 18 3.34 -3.42 -4.94
C ILE A 18 4.31 -3.12 -3.80
N LYS A 19 5.44 -2.47 -4.12
CA LYS A 19 6.42 -2.06 -3.11
C LYS A 19 6.00 -0.73 -2.48
N ILE A 20 5.91 -0.73 -1.15
CA ILE A 20 5.51 0.46 -0.37
C ILE A 20 6.60 0.76 0.65
N THR A 21 6.97 2.04 0.75
CA THR A 21 7.89 2.54 1.78
C THR A 21 7.12 3.41 2.75
N PHE A 22 7.15 3.08 4.03
CA PHE A 22 6.54 3.86 5.10
C PHE A 22 7.62 4.52 5.95
N ASN A 23 7.73 5.86 5.90
CA ASN A 23 8.65 6.61 6.74
C ASN A 23 8.04 6.86 8.12
N THR A 24 8.67 6.26 9.14
CA THR A 24 8.27 6.34 10.55
C THR A 24 8.84 7.55 11.30
N GLN A 25 9.76 8.33 10.69
CA GLN A 25 10.39 9.48 11.35
C GLN A 25 9.35 10.48 11.86
N GLY A 26 9.48 10.86 13.14
CA GLY A 26 8.58 11.81 13.81
C GLY A 26 7.20 11.25 14.12
N ARG A 27 7.01 9.93 14.04
CA ARG A 27 5.77 9.23 14.42
C ARG A 27 6.04 8.29 15.57
N GLU A 28 5.05 8.08 16.42
CA GLU A 28 5.12 7.18 17.57
C GLU A 28 3.77 6.51 17.82
N GLY A 29 3.78 5.41 18.57
CA GLY A 29 2.57 4.67 18.95
C GLY A 29 1.90 3.97 17.77
N HIS A 30 0.61 3.65 17.96
CA HIS A 30 -0.16 2.86 17.00
C HIS A 30 -0.42 3.62 15.70
N GLN A 31 -0.15 2.97 14.58
CA GLN A 31 -0.34 3.49 13.25
C GLN A 31 -1.20 2.53 12.44
N GLU A 32 -2.37 2.99 12.01
CA GLU A 32 -3.16 2.33 10.96
C GLU A 32 -3.06 3.13 9.67
N LYS A 33 -2.77 2.46 8.55
CA LYS A 33 -2.60 3.08 7.23
C LYS A 33 -3.27 2.24 6.16
N GLN A 34 -3.72 2.92 5.10
CA GLN A 34 -4.43 2.30 4.01
C GLN A 34 -3.74 2.58 2.68
N VAL A 35 -3.73 1.57 1.83
CA VAL A 35 -3.27 1.64 0.44
C VAL A 35 -4.49 1.35 -0.42
N HIS A 36 -4.89 2.34 -1.22
CA HIS A 36 -6.02 2.24 -2.13
C HIS A 36 -5.49 1.82 -3.50
N VAL A 37 -5.96 0.68 -4.01
CA VAL A 37 -5.54 0.08 -5.27
C VAL A 37 -6.69 0.18 -6.25
N PHE A 38 -6.54 1.07 -7.22
CA PHE A 38 -7.48 1.22 -8.33
C PHE A 38 -7.07 0.34 -9.50
N SER A 39 -7.98 -0.47 -10.01
CA SER A 39 -7.75 -1.39 -11.12
C SER A 39 -8.92 -1.42 -12.08
N ASN A 40 -8.75 -2.13 -13.19
CA ASN A 40 -9.79 -2.40 -14.19
C ASN A 40 -10.58 -3.70 -13.89
N ASP A 41 -10.46 -4.27 -12.70
CA ASP A 41 -11.34 -5.34 -12.21
C ASP A 41 -12.78 -4.81 -12.15
N THR A 42 -13.71 -5.42 -12.89
CA THR A 42 -15.10 -4.98 -12.97
C THR A 42 -15.87 -5.20 -11.68
N ASP A 43 -15.47 -6.19 -10.88
CA ASP A 43 -16.15 -6.57 -9.66
C ASP A 43 -15.60 -5.79 -8.46
N ASN A 44 -14.28 -5.56 -8.44
CA ASN A 44 -13.58 -4.87 -7.34
C ASN A 44 -12.58 -3.82 -7.88
N PRO A 45 -13.07 -2.72 -8.48
CA PRO A 45 -12.23 -1.71 -9.11
C PRO A 45 -11.42 -0.89 -8.08
N ASP A 46 -11.87 -0.85 -6.83
CA ASP A 46 -11.17 -0.22 -5.71
C ASP A 46 -10.98 -1.25 -4.60
N LYS A 47 -9.71 -1.59 -4.32
CA LYS A 47 -9.33 -2.48 -3.22
C LYS A 47 -8.53 -1.69 -2.19
N VAL A 48 -8.98 -1.75 -0.94
CA VAL A 48 -8.29 -1.13 0.20
C VAL A 48 -7.47 -2.18 0.93
N LEU A 49 -6.16 -1.98 1.00
CA LEU A 49 -5.24 -2.77 1.81
C LEU A 49 -4.87 -1.99 3.06
N THR A 50 -5.30 -2.47 4.22
CA THR A 50 -4.99 -1.85 5.51
C THR A 50 -3.80 -2.55 6.15
N PHE A 51 -2.86 -1.76 6.68
CA PHE A 51 -1.78 -2.27 7.51
C PHE A 51 -1.67 -1.47 8.79
N SER A 52 -1.31 -2.16 9.87
CA SER A 52 -1.11 -1.58 11.20
C SER A 52 0.31 -1.85 11.69
N CYS A 53 0.91 -0.89 12.38
CA CYS A 53 2.17 -1.08 13.09
C CYS A 53 2.24 -0.21 14.34
N ASP A 54 3.03 -0.62 15.32
CA ASP A 54 3.34 0.20 16.49
C ASP A 54 4.77 0.72 16.34
N ILE A 55 4.93 2.04 16.37
CA ILE A 55 6.25 2.68 16.31
C ILE A 55 6.74 2.91 17.73
N VAL A 56 7.78 2.17 18.10
CA VAL A 56 8.49 2.31 19.38
C VAL A 56 9.71 3.21 19.18
N ASN A 57 9.85 4.22 20.04
CA ASN A 57 11.12 4.92 20.18
C ASN A 57 12.03 4.01 21.00
N GLY A 58 13.09 3.48 20.39
CA GLY A 58 14.09 2.70 21.12
C GLY A 58 14.74 3.59 22.20
N GLU A 59 14.78 3.08 23.43
CA GLU A 59 15.60 3.63 24.52
C GLU A 59 17.10 3.45 24.25
#